data_AF-A0A6V7XXM4-F1
#
_entry.id   AF-A0A6V7XXM4-F1
#
_cell.length_a   1.000
_cell.length_b   1.000
_cell.length_c   1.000
_cell.angle_alpha   90.00
_cell.angle_beta   90.00
_cell.angle_gamma   90.00
#
_symmetry.space_group_name_H-M   'P 1'
#
loop_
_entity.id
_entity.type
_entity.pdbx_description
1 polymer ?
#
loop_
_entity_poly.entity_id
_entity_poly.type
_entity_poly.pdbx_seq_one_letter_code
_entity_poly.pdbx_strand_id
1 'polypeptide(L)'
;MNNNYFTIERVTEFNSRSRNTFGQICHIRFNPLEDQQRPDLAMTVLISHLLDRVLAGRPAPLRVGLQVQPPNFQHAFTIPLRPLDQNNPAALAAAIERLNEISAAGIDLLSGTTVTKVVGVWPLNAQRTNNPDARSGSCDLELDHVLSSRCRSIVRVHNPNDRYCLARAVVIGLARIRMVDQGVANGAARFKEFCQQQQQHLFPAENLMRNAGLDFGLMAYSLEHVAILQLWLNQHFDGEGYVRIVVFQKEQQYRIVYKGDGRAARYNLCLLLENGHYHYIGRPEQLFSVQRFCIDCERSYTRWKHWSGCSVVCRFCMRSGANFPCQIEEKVACQNCGFIFPSRPCYDYHLINSAPEELIRSDRRTFASICQMRRICGICHHIIYEQQQHDCLQQQQQQNLICNKCHE
;
A
#
# COMPACT_ATOMS: atom_id res chain seq x y z
N MET A 1 22.17 42.86 -1.50
CA MET A 1 21.94 42.41 -0.11
C MET A 1 21.03 41.20 -0.19
N ASN A 2 21.48 40.03 0.25
CA ASN A 2 20.71 38.78 0.14
C ASN A 2 19.64 38.75 1.24
N ASN A 3 18.36 38.87 0.85
CA ASN A 3 17.22 38.56 1.73
C ASN A 3 17.15 37.04 1.93
N ASN A 4 18.02 36.53 2.80
CA ASN A 4 18.07 35.12 3.13
C ASN A 4 17.25 34.92 4.40
N TYR A 5 15.95 34.64 4.26
CA TYR A 5 15.03 34.44 5.37
C TYR A 5 15.24 33.11 6.11
N PHE A 6 15.87 32.14 5.45
CA PHE A 6 16.03 30.79 5.96
C PHE A 6 17.23 30.11 5.30
N THR A 7 17.69 29.03 5.93
CA THR A 7 18.70 28.12 5.42
C THR A 7 18.11 26.72 5.31
N ILE A 8 18.26 26.08 4.14
CA ILE A 8 17.91 24.67 3.97
C ILE A 8 19.13 23.84 4.36
N GLU A 9 19.06 23.16 5.50
CA GLU A 9 20.18 22.42 6.06
C GLU A 9 20.35 21.04 5.41
N ARG A 10 19.22 20.42 5.07
CA ARG A 10 19.20 19.07 4.50
C ARG A 10 18.01 18.92 3.57
N VAL A 11 18.25 18.28 2.44
CA VAL A 11 17.22 17.91 1.47
C VAL A 11 17.24 16.40 1.30
N THR A 12 16.07 15.78 1.35
CA THR A 12 15.89 14.38 0.99
C THR A 12 14.81 14.31 -0.08
N GLU A 13 15.21 13.94 -1.28
CA GLU A 13 14.28 13.75 -2.37
C GLU A 13 13.54 12.43 -2.19
N PHE A 14 12.26 12.42 -2.53
CA PHE A 14 11.52 11.19 -2.71
C PHE A 14 10.74 11.27 -4.00
N ASN A 15 10.70 10.15 -4.69
CA ASN A 15 9.84 9.96 -5.83
C ASN A 15 8.97 8.74 -5.58
N SER A 16 7.72 8.82 -6.02
CA SER A 16 6.85 7.66 -6.12
C SER A 16 6.54 7.48 -7.60
N ARG A 17 7.31 6.61 -8.26
CA ARG A 17 7.07 6.23 -9.67
C ARG A 17 5.64 5.76 -9.89
N SER A 18 5.05 5.08 -8.90
CA SER A 18 3.68 4.60 -8.92
C SER A 18 2.59 5.67 -8.81
N ARG A 19 2.91 6.85 -8.31
CA ARG A 19 1.94 7.93 -8.05
C ARG A 19 2.28 9.22 -8.81
N ASN A 20 3.28 9.16 -9.69
CA ASN A 20 3.96 10.28 -10.34
C ASN A 20 4.17 11.48 -9.42
N THR A 21 4.56 11.17 -8.19
CA THR A 21 4.86 12.20 -7.21
C THR A 21 6.35 12.40 -7.15
N PHE A 22 6.74 13.64 -7.25
CA PHE A 22 8.07 14.08 -6.86
C PHE A 22 7.91 15.03 -5.70
N GLY A 23 8.78 14.90 -4.72
CA GLY A 23 8.79 15.79 -3.60
C GLY A 23 10.14 15.83 -2.93
N GLN A 24 10.29 16.85 -2.10
CA GLN A 24 11.47 17.03 -1.27
C GLN A 24 11.01 17.15 0.17
N ILE A 25 11.74 16.48 1.05
CA ILE A 25 11.71 16.74 2.49
C ILE A 25 12.87 17.70 2.75
N CYS A 26 12.57 18.91 3.21
CA CYS A 26 13.54 19.95 3.47
C CYS A 26 13.56 20.27 4.96
N HIS A 27 14.75 20.17 5.56
CA HIS A 27 15.02 20.66 6.91
C HIS A 27 15.41 22.13 6.82
N ILE A 28 14.58 23.00 7.39
CA ILE A 28 14.70 24.44 7.25
C ILE A 28 14.97 25.04 8.61
N ARG A 29 16.03 25.85 8.71
CA ARG A 29 16.27 26.73 9.84
C ARG A 29 15.93 28.15 9.40
N PHE A 30 14.98 28.78 10.07
CA PHE A 30 14.71 30.20 9.84
C PHE A 30 15.81 31.06 10.44
N ASN A 31 16.16 32.13 9.76
CA ASN A 31 17.04 33.14 10.34
C ASN A 31 16.21 34.04 11.27
N PRO A 32 16.83 34.71 12.26
CA PRO A 32 16.12 35.60 13.16
C PRO A 32 15.29 36.62 12.37
N LEU A 33 13.97 36.64 12.62
CA LEU A 33 13.04 37.51 11.88
C LEU A 33 13.24 38.99 12.21
N GLU A 34 13.78 39.29 13.40
CA GLU A 34 14.10 40.64 13.87
C GLU A 34 15.16 41.34 12.99
N ASP A 35 16.02 40.54 12.35
CA ASP A 35 17.09 41.04 11.48
C ASP A 35 16.63 41.19 10.00
N GLN A 36 15.37 40.90 9.68
CA GLN A 36 14.85 40.89 8.31
C GLN A 36 14.09 42.19 7.99
N GLN A 37 14.31 42.76 6.79
CA GLN A 37 13.59 43.97 6.35
C GLN A 37 12.09 43.74 6.08
N ARG A 38 11.70 42.51 5.74
CA ARG A 38 10.31 42.12 5.38
C ARG A 38 9.95 40.75 5.96
N PRO A 39 9.83 40.61 7.30
CA PRO A 39 9.56 39.32 7.94
C PRO A 39 8.18 38.75 7.56
N ASP A 40 7.23 39.61 7.20
CA ASP A 40 5.91 39.26 6.67
C ASP A 40 5.98 38.41 5.40
N LEU A 41 7.04 38.54 4.61
CA LEU A 41 7.22 37.78 3.37
C LEU A 41 7.93 36.43 3.57
N ALA A 42 8.50 36.17 4.75
CA ALA A 42 9.37 35.02 4.98
C ALA A 42 8.69 33.69 4.62
N MET A 43 7.43 33.52 5.00
CA MET A 43 6.67 32.29 4.72
C MET A 43 6.32 32.13 3.25
N THR A 44 5.83 33.20 2.61
CA THR A 44 5.49 33.16 1.18
C THR A 44 6.74 32.91 0.34
N VAL A 45 7.88 33.55 0.68
CA VAL A 45 9.16 33.34 -0.01
C VAL A 45 9.67 31.91 0.19
N LEU A 46 9.54 31.35 1.40
CA LEU A 46 9.90 29.95 1.66
C LEU A 46 9.07 29.00 0.78
N ILE A 47 7.75 29.15 0.79
CA ILE A 47 6.86 28.23 0.06
C ILE A 47 7.10 28.35 -1.45
N SER A 48 7.27 29.56 -1.97
CA SER A 48 7.67 29.77 -3.37
C SER A 48 8.98 29.04 -3.66
N HIS A 49 10.00 29.21 -2.83
CA HIS A 49 11.28 28.53 -3.04
C HIS A 49 11.15 27.00 -2.99
N LEU A 50 10.36 26.45 -2.05
CA LEU A 50 10.15 25.01 -1.96
C LEU A 50 9.35 24.45 -3.15
N LEU A 51 8.33 25.18 -3.61
CA LEU A 51 7.57 24.83 -4.81
C LEU A 51 8.47 24.92 -6.03
N ASP A 52 9.22 25.99 -6.23
CA ASP A 52 10.15 26.16 -7.35
C ASP A 52 11.15 25.00 -7.40
N ARG A 53 11.71 24.57 -6.27
CA ARG A 53 12.59 23.39 -6.22
C ARG A 53 11.92 22.11 -6.71
N VAL A 54 10.66 21.90 -6.32
CA VAL A 54 9.90 20.70 -6.68
C VAL A 54 9.34 20.78 -8.11
N LEU A 55 9.04 21.97 -8.61
CA LEU A 55 8.38 22.21 -9.89
C LEU A 55 9.34 22.62 -11.03
N ALA A 56 10.55 23.09 -10.72
CA ALA A 56 11.51 23.57 -11.72
C ALA A 56 11.84 22.50 -12.75
N GLY A 57 11.85 22.90 -14.03
CA GLY A 57 12.14 22.03 -15.16
C GLY A 57 11.08 20.94 -15.41
N ARG A 58 9.88 21.06 -14.82
CA ARG A 58 8.77 20.10 -14.96
C ARG A 58 7.53 20.79 -15.55
N PRO A 59 6.64 20.04 -16.23
CA PRO A 59 5.37 20.58 -16.71
C PRO A 59 4.46 21.01 -15.55
N ALA A 60 3.31 21.61 -15.83
CA ALA A 60 2.37 21.99 -14.77
C ALA A 60 1.89 20.76 -13.97
N PRO A 61 1.95 20.78 -12.62
CA PRO A 61 1.45 19.69 -11.80
C PRO A 61 -0.08 19.69 -11.78
N LEU A 62 -0.69 18.50 -11.63
CA LEU A 62 -2.13 18.34 -11.39
C LEU A 62 -2.50 18.83 -9.99
N ARG A 63 -1.67 18.51 -9.00
CA ARG A 63 -1.88 18.88 -7.60
C ARG A 63 -0.56 19.11 -6.89
N VAL A 64 -0.55 20.04 -5.96
CA VAL A 64 0.57 20.29 -5.04
C VAL A 64 0.09 20.25 -3.60
N GLY A 65 0.98 19.91 -2.69
CA GLY A 65 0.67 19.80 -1.27
C GLY A 65 1.91 20.01 -0.42
N LEU A 66 1.66 20.40 0.82
CA LEU A 66 2.68 20.82 1.77
C LEU A 66 2.39 20.18 3.11
N GLN A 67 3.39 19.56 3.71
CA GLN A 67 3.37 19.21 5.13
C GLN A 67 4.43 20.03 5.85
N VAL A 68 4.12 20.50 7.04
CA VAL A 68 5.02 21.27 7.89
C VAL A 68 5.04 20.62 9.27
N GLN A 69 6.22 20.29 9.75
CA GLN A 69 6.44 19.76 11.08
C GLN A 69 7.40 20.70 11.84
N PRO A 70 6.85 21.55 12.73
CA PRO A 70 7.64 22.36 13.64
C PRO A 70 8.46 21.49 14.61
N PRO A 71 9.56 22.03 15.19
CA PRO A 71 10.45 21.29 16.10
C PRO A 71 9.75 20.68 17.31
N ASN A 72 8.76 21.38 17.86
CA ASN A 72 8.08 21.01 19.11
C ASN A 72 6.74 20.29 18.90
N PHE A 73 6.44 19.87 17.66
CA PHE A 73 5.17 19.24 17.31
C PHE A 73 5.33 17.73 17.10
N GLN A 74 4.48 16.93 17.77
CA GLN A 74 4.45 15.48 17.61
C GLN A 74 3.90 15.03 16.24
N HIS A 75 3.06 15.86 15.61
CA HIS A 75 2.41 15.55 14.35
C HIS A 75 2.62 16.65 13.33
N ALA A 76 2.91 16.24 12.09
CA ALA A 76 3.05 17.16 10.98
C ALA A 76 1.68 17.72 10.57
N PHE A 77 1.60 19.05 10.46
CA PHE A 77 0.47 19.69 9.82
C PHE A 77 0.49 19.37 8.31
N THR A 78 -0.68 19.02 7.76
CA THR A 78 -0.80 18.59 6.36
C THR A 78 -1.83 19.42 5.63
N ILE A 79 -1.39 20.14 4.61
CA ILE A 79 -2.27 20.77 3.62
C ILE A 79 -2.57 19.71 2.54
N PRO A 80 -3.84 19.36 2.32
CA PRO A 80 -4.21 18.35 1.33
C PRO A 80 -3.81 18.77 -0.08
N LEU A 81 -3.55 17.77 -0.93
CA LEU A 81 -3.21 17.97 -2.33
C LEU A 81 -4.37 18.61 -3.09
N ARG A 82 -4.15 19.81 -3.64
CA ARG A 82 -5.11 20.54 -4.47
C ARG A 82 -4.43 21.05 -5.75
N PRO A 83 -5.21 21.40 -6.78
CA PRO A 83 -4.72 22.12 -7.95
C PRO A 83 -3.85 23.34 -7.58
N LEU A 84 -2.87 23.67 -8.43
CA LEU A 84 -1.85 24.70 -8.15
C LEU A 84 -2.43 26.11 -7.97
N ASP A 85 -3.53 26.41 -8.66
CA ASP A 85 -4.33 27.64 -8.48
C ASP A 85 -4.89 27.74 -7.05
N GLN A 86 -5.30 26.62 -6.45
CA GLN A 86 -5.82 26.56 -5.08
C GLN A 86 -4.74 26.45 -4.01
N ASN A 87 -3.60 25.80 -4.32
CA ASN A 87 -2.44 25.67 -3.44
C ASN A 87 -1.24 26.46 -3.97
N ASN A 88 -1.46 27.73 -4.31
CA ASN A 88 -0.39 28.66 -4.66
C ASN A 88 0.37 29.13 -3.40
N PRO A 89 1.56 29.76 -3.54
CA PRO A 89 2.37 30.17 -2.38
C PRO A 89 1.62 31.00 -1.34
N ALA A 90 0.81 31.97 -1.78
CA ALA A 90 0.04 32.83 -0.88
C ALA A 90 -1.08 32.06 -0.15
N ALA A 91 -1.79 31.17 -0.86
CA ALA A 91 -2.83 30.34 -0.26
C ALA A 91 -2.28 29.35 0.78
N LEU A 92 -1.10 28.78 0.51
CA LEU A 92 -0.39 27.89 1.43
C LEU A 92 0.17 28.64 2.64
N ALA A 93 0.73 29.84 2.45
CA ALA A 93 1.20 30.70 3.54
C ALA A 93 0.04 31.08 4.47
N ALA A 94 -1.06 31.58 3.91
CA ALA A 94 -2.26 31.93 4.67
C ALA A 94 -2.87 30.72 5.41
N ALA A 95 -2.75 29.51 4.87
CA ALA A 95 -3.19 28.30 5.57
C ALA A 95 -2.34 28.01 6.81
N ILE A 96 -1.02 28.23 6.74
CA ILE A 96 -0.10 28.08 7.87
C ILE A 96 -0.33 29.17 8.92
N GLU A 97 -0.53 30.42 8.49
CA GLU A 97 -0.82 31.56 9.38
C GLU A 97 -2.11 31.37 10.18
N ARG A 98 -3.20 30.97 9.52
CA ARG A 98 -4.47 30.66 10.21
C ARG A 98 -4.33 29.59 11.28
N LEU A 99 -3.41 28.63 11.12
CA LEU A 99 -3.17 27.61 12.15
C LEU A 99 -2.38 28.16 13.34
N ASN A 100 -1.47 29.09 13.07
CA ASN A 100 -0.76 29.80 14.12
C ASN A 100 -1.75 30.56 15.02
N GLU A 101 -2.76 31.20 14.42
CA GLU A 101 -3.83 31.91 15.12
C GLU A 101 -4.75 30.97 15.94
N ILE A 102 -5.05 29.77 15.43
CA ILE A 102 -5.96 28.81 16.09
C ILE A 102 -5.25 28.05 17.23
N SER A 103 -3.94 27.85 17.14
CA SER A 103 -3.20 27.16 18.20
C SER A 103 -2.98 28.11 19.39
N ALA A 104 -3.65 27.86 20.51
CA ALA A 104 -3.50 28.67 21.73
C ALA A 104 -2.05 28.75 22.30
N ALA A 105 -1.14 27.93 21.77
CA ALA A 105 0.28 27.88 22.15
C ALA A 105 1.22 28.61 21.19
N GLY A 106 0.74 29.08 20.02
CA GLY A 106 1.58 29.56 18.94
C GLY A 106 2.39 28.42 18.29
N ILE A 107 2.43 28.37 16.96
CA ILE A 107 3.32 27.48 16.23
C ILE A 107 4.69 28.15 16.17
N ASP A 108 5.57 27.76 17.07
CA ASP A 108 6.96 28.21 17.01
C ASP A 108 7.72 27.46 15.89
N LEU A 109 7.75 28.10 14.72
CA LEU A 109 8.52 27.65 13.55
C LEU A 109 10.01 28.03 13.65
N LEU A 110 10.39 28.89 14.60
CA LEU A 110 11.66 29.62 14.64
C LEU A 110 12.65 29.08 15.68
N SER A 111 12.20 28.41 16.74
CA SER A 111 13.09 27.86 17.78
C SER A 111 13.98 26.70 17.34
N GLY A 112 13.87 26.23 16.10
CA GLY A 112 14.70 25.15 15.62
C GLY A 112 14.48 24.80 14.16
N THR A 113 14.95 23.61 13.80
CA THR A 113 14.84 23.11 12.43
C THR A 113 13.43 22.57 12.15
N THR A 114 12.68 23.28 11.32
CA THR A 114 11.36 22.86 10.84
C THR A 114 11.52 21.89 9.69
N VAL A 115 10.81 20.76 9.72
CA VAL A 115 10.80 19.79 8.62
C VAL A 115 9.61 20.07 7.73
N THR A 116 9.86 20.36 6.46
CA THR A 116 8.80 20.51 5.45
C THR A 116 8.85 19.38 4.45
N LYS A 117 7.69 19.02 3.92
CA LYS A 117 7.56 18.09 2.82
C LYS A 117 6.69 18.72 1.75
N VAL A 118 7.29 18.97 0.59
CA VAL A 118 6.57 19.47 -0.59
C VAL A 118 6.40 18.35 -1.57
N VAL A 119 5.18 18.21 -2.10
CA VAL A 119 4.83 17.17 -3.06
C VAL A 119 4.16 17.82 -4.25
N GLY A 120 4.67 17.56 -5.45
CA GLY A 120 3.95 17.76 -6.70
C GLY A 120 3.48 16.41 -7.26
N VAL A 121 2.32 16.43 -7.90
CA VAL A 121 1.73 15.28 -8.61
C VAL A 121 1.54 15.67 -10.06
N TRP A 122 2.08 14.90 -10.99
CA TRP A 122 1.99 15.18 -12.43
C TRP A 122 1.13 14.18 -13.18
N PRO A 123 0.58 14.55 -14.36
CA PRO A 123 0.03 13.59 -15.28
C PRO A 123 1.13 12.64 -15.74
N LEU A 124 0.84 11.35 -15.81
CA LEU A 124 1.86 10.31 -16.02
C LEU A 124 2.47 10.28 -17.40
N ASN A 125 1.76 10.87 -18.34
CA ASN A 125 2.19 11.07 -19.71
C ASN A 125 3.46 11.94 -19.79
N ALA A 126 3.73 12.76 -18.77
CA ALA A 126 4.82 13.73 -18.74
C ALA A 126 6.23 13.14 -18.45
N GLN A 127 6.35 11.88 -17.98
CA GLN A 127 7.65 11.22 -17.78
C GLN A 127 8.10 10.35 -18.97
N ARG A 128 7.31 10.29 -20.07
CA ARG A 128 7.61 9.43 -21.23
C ARG A 128 8.88 9.80 -22.01
N THR A 129 9.54 10.91 -21.70
CA THR A 129 10.68 11.41 -22.49
C THR A 129 12.05 10.85 -22.08
N ASN A 130 12.22 10.23 -20.91
CA ASN A 130 13.57 9.96 -20.38
C ASN A 130 13.96 8.47 -20.18
N ASN A 131 13.09 7.50 -20.48
CA ASN A 131 13.52 6.09 -20.45
C ASN A 131 12.61 5.17 -21.29
N PRO A 132 13.05 4.69 -22.48
CA PRO A 132 12.25 3.82 -23.34
C PRO A 132 12.06 2.39 -22.79
N ASP A 133 12.86 1.93 -21.82
CA ASP A 133 12.83 0.55 -21.30
C ASP A 133 12.07 0.39 -19.97
N ALA A 134 11.52 1.46 -19.40
CA ALA A 134 10.82 1.41 -18.12
C ALA A 134 9.34 1.02 -18.32
N ARG A 135 9.00 -0.25 -18.06
CA ARG A 135 7.61 -0.71 -17.96
C ARG A 135 6.86 0.02 -16.83
N SER A 136 6.10 1.04 -17.25
CA SER A 136 4.85 1.59 -16.69
C SER A 136 4.54 1.32 -15.21
N GLY A 137 4.72 2.35 -14.37
CA GLY A 137 4.23 2.39 -13.00
C GLY A 137 2.74 2.77 -12.91
N SER A 138 2.00 2.07 -12.04
CA SER A 138 0.72 2.29 -11.30
C SER A 138 -0.23 3.44 -11.68
N CYS A 139 -0.25 3.88 -12.92
CA CYS A 139 -0.91 5.11 -13.29
C CYS A 139 -1.33 5.14 -14.77
N ASP A 140 -1.23 3.98 -15.41
CA ASP A 140 -2.27 3.54 -16.33
C ASP A 140 -3.57 3.18 -15.59
N LEU A 141 -3.72 3.31 -14.26
CA LEU A 141 -4.94 2.87 -13.55
C LEU A 141 -6.24 3.51 -14.10
N GLU A 142 -6.28 4.76 -14.56
CA GLU A 142 -7.54 5.31 -15.14
C GLU A 142 -7.85 4.77 -16.55
N LEU A 143 -6.86 4.59 -17.44
CA LEU A 143 -7.11 3.96 -18.74
C LEU A 143 -7.24 2.42 -18.62
N ASP A 144 -6.48 1.75 -17.75
CA ASP A 144 -6.56 0.31 -17.51
C ASP A 144 -7.81 -0.10 -16.71
N HIS A 145 -8.30 0.72 -15.76
CA HIS A 145 -9.55 0.42 -15.05
C HIS A 145 -10.81 0.80 -15.83
N VAL A 146 -10.70 1.69 -16.83
CA VAL A 146 -11.84 2.10 -17.68
C VAL A 146 -11.84 1.33 -19.01
N LEU A 147 -10.68 0.93 -19.55
CA LEU A 147 -10.57 0.32 -20.89
C LEU A 147 -9.90 -1.06 -20.93
N SER A 148 -9.16 -1.52 -19.90
CA SER A 148 -8.47 -2.81 -20.00
C SER A 148 -9.18 -3.94 -19.28
N SER A 149 -9.50 -4.97 -20.06
CA SER A 149 -9.98 -6.28 -19.62
C SER A 149 -9.02 -7.03 -18.67
N ARG A 150 -7.85 -6.43 -18.37
CA ARG A 150 -6.77 -6.96 -17.55
C ARG A 150 -6.78 -6.46 -16.11
N CYS A 151 -7.31 -5.26 -15.83
CA CYS A 151 -7.32 -4.70 -14.48
C CYS A 151 -8.59 -5.08 -13.69
N ARG A 152 -8.68 -6.36 -13.30
CA ARG A 152 -9.83 -6.97 -12.59
C ARG A 152 -9.86 -6.73 -11.07
N SER A 153 -9.08 -5.78 -10.56
CA SER A 153 -8.90 -5.59 -9.12
C SER A 153 -10.05 -4.86 -8.44
N ILE A 154 -10.73 -3.97 -9.18
CA ILE A 154 -11.89 -3.21 -8.71
C ILE A 154 -13.14 -3.71 -9.43
N VAL A 155 -14.18 -4.03 -8.66
CA VAL A 155 -15.53 -4.24 -9.16
C VAL A 155 -16.29 -2.94 -8.90
N ARG A 156 -16.50 -2.16 -9.96
CA ARG A 156 -17.32 -0.95 -9.88
C ARG A 156 -18.76 -1.34 -9.60
N VAL A 157 -19.34 -0.66 -8.62
CA VAL A 157 -20.75 -0.83 -8.29
C VAL A 157 -21.58 -0.03 -9.28
N HIS A 158 -22.55 -0.70 -9.89
CA HIS A 158 -23.54 -0.08 -10.77
C HIS A 158 -24.90 -0.06 -10.06
N ASN A 159 -25.36 1.14 -9.71
CA ASN A 159 -26.60 1.39 -8.97
C ASN A 159 -27.40 2.56 -9.58
N PRO A 160 -27.88 2.47 -10.83
CA PRO A 160 -28.60 3.57 -11.47
C PRO A 160 -29.95 3.89 -10.81
N ASN A 161 -30.54 2.93 -10.07
CA ASN A 161 -31.90 3.02 -9.54
C ASN A 161 -31.95 3.22 -8.01
N ASP A 162 -30.79 3.33 -7.35
CA ASP A 162 -30.69 3.42 -5.89
C ASP A 162 -29.39 4.11 -5.46
N ARG A 163 -29.25 4.38 -4.17
CA ARG A 163 -28.06 5.05 -3.60
C ARG A 163 -27.21 4.10 -2.74
N TYR A 164 -27.48 2.80 -2.79
CA TYR A 164 -27.00 1.80 -1.84
C TYR A 164 -25.63 1.23 -2.23
N CYS A 165 -24.76 2.08 -2.79
CA CYS A 165 -23.46 1.65 -3.31
C CYS A 165 -22.58 0.99 -2.23
N LEU A 166 -22.64 1.46 -0.98
CA LEU A 166 -21.96 0.85 0.16
C LEU A 166 -22.44 -0.59 0.40
N ALA A 167 -23.74 -0.78 0.59
CA ALA A 167 -24.33 -2.10 0.86
C ALA A 167 -24.09 -3.07 -0.32
N ARG A 168 -24.23 -2.60 -1.56
CA ARG A 168 -23.93 -3.39 -2.77
C ARG A 168 -22.46 -3.82 -2.82
N ALA A 169 -21.52 -2.94 -2.49
CA ALA A 169 -20.10 -3.29 -2.45
C ALA A 169 -19.80 -4.35 -1.38
N VAL A 170 -20.44 -4.25 -0.21
CA VAL A 170 -20.35 -5.25 0.85
C VAL A 170 -20.95 -6.60 0.41
N VAL A 171 -22.12 -6.61 -0.23
CA VAL A 171 -22.74 -7.83 -0.80
C VAL A 171 -21.79 -8.53 -1.77
N ILE A 172 -21.13 -7.78 -2.66
CA ILE A 172 -20.14 -8.33 -3.60
C ILE A 172 -18.97 -8.96 -2.84
N GLY A 173 -18.43 -8.27 -1.82
CA GLY A 173 -17.35 -8.78 -0.99
C GLY A 173 -17.72 -10.06 -0.22
N LEU A 174 -18.92 -10.11 0.37
CA LEU A 174 -19.42 -11.28 1.09
C LEU A 174 -19.64 -12.48 0.18
N ALA A 175 -20.15 -12.27 -1.04
CA ALA A 175 -20.28 -13.33 -2.03
C ALA A 175 -18.91 -13.94 -2.36
N ARG A 176 -17.87 -13.11 -2.50
CA ARG A 176 -16.50 -13.60 -2.72
C ARG A 176 -16.00 -14.47 -1.57
N ILE A 177 -16.20 -14.00 -0.34
CA ILE A 177 -15.76 -14.71 0.88
C ILE A 177 -16.45 -16.07 0.97
N ARG A 178 -17.78 -16.12 0.81
CA ARG A 178 -18.55 -17.38 0.82
C ARG A 178 -18.05 -18.39 -0.21
N MET A 179 -17.74 -17.94 -1.44
CA MET A 179 -17.18 -18.82 -2.48
C MET A 179 -15.81 -19.38 -2.11
N VAL A 180 -14.99 -18.63 -1.37
CA VAL A 180 -13.68 -19.08 -0.89
C VAL A 180 -13.85 -20.09 0.24
N ASP A 181 -14.70 -19.81 1.24
CA ASP A 181 -14.94 -20.72 2.36
C ASP A 181 -15.57 -22.04 1.94
N GLN A 182 -16.51 -22.01 0.98
CA GLN A 182 -17.17 -23.22 0.47
C GLN A 182 -16.29 -24.02 -0.51
N GLY A 183 -15.05 -23.58 -0.79
CA GLY A 183 -14.15 -24.29 -1.69
C GLY A 183 -14.69 -24.46 -3.11
N VAL A 184 -15.49 -23.50 -3.59
CA VAL A 184 -16.26 -23.65 -4.83
C VAL A 184 -15.34 -23.85 -6.04
N ALA A 185 -15.51 -24.98 -6.74
CA ALA A 185 -14.84 -25.24 -8.01
C ALA A 185 -15.13 -24.10 -9.01
N ASN A 186 -14.09 -23.63 -9.71
CA ASN A 186 -14.17 -22.47 -10.62
C ASN A 186 -14.69 -21.17 -9.96
N GLY A 187 -14.47 -20.97 -8.65
CA GLY A 187 -14.96 -19.80 -7.92
C GLY A 187 -14.55 -18.44 -8.50
N ALA A 188 -13.49 -18.33 -9.30
CA ALA A 188 -13.16 -17.10 -10.02
C ALA A 188 -14.12 -16.78 -11.17
N ALA A 189 -14.58 -17.80 -11.93
CA ALA A 189 -15.54 -17.63 -13.00
C ALA A 189 -16.93 -17.31 -12.44
N ARG A 190 -17.38 -18.07 -11.44
CA ARG A 190 -18.67 -17.83 -10.76
C ARG A 190 -18.73 -16.47 -10.09
N PHE A 191 -17.62 -16.01 -9.50
CA PHE A 191 -17.55 -14.65 -8.95
C PHE A 191 -17.67 -13.58 -10.04
N LYS A 192 -17.05 -13.80 -11.21
CA LYS A 192 -17.18 -12.90 -12.35
C LYS A 192 -18.62 -12.83 -12.85
N GLU A 193 -19.30 -13.97 -12.99
CA GLU A 193 -20.71 -14.05 -13.36
C GLU A 193 -21.60 -13.32 -12.35
N PHE A 194 -21.37 -13.54 -11.05
CA PHE A 194 -22.05 -12.79 -9.98
C PHE A 194 -21.85 -11.28 -10.14
N CYS A 195 -20.61 -10.82 -10.39
CA CYS A 195 -20.32 -9.40 -10.61
C CYS A 195 -20.94 -8.82 -11.90
N GLN A 196 -21.36 -9.65 -12.85
CA GLN A 196 -22.09 -9.21 -14.05
C GLN A 196 -23.59 -9.05 -13.78
N GLN A 197 -24.13 -9.68 -12.74
CA GLN A 197 -25.54 -9.68 -12.37
C GLN A 197 -25.90 -8.60 -11.33
N GLN A 198 -25.17 -7.48 -11.30
CA GLN A 198 -25.33 -6.45 -10.27
C GLN A 198 -26.74 -5.85 -10.15
N GLN A 199 -27.54 -5.89 -11.20
CA GLN A 199 -28.95 -5.48 -11.14
C GLN A 199 -29.74 -6.29 -10.10
N GLN A 200 -29.40 -7.56 -9.91
CA GLN A 200 -30.04 -8.45 -8.93
C GLN A 200 -29.54 -8.21 -7.50
N HIS A 201 -28.49 -7.41 -7.30
CA HIS A 201 -27.91 -7.16 -5.97
C HIS A 201 -28.69 -6.13 -5.15
N LEU A 202 -29.76 -5.52 -5.71
CA LEU A 202 -30.60 -4.57 -4.99
C LEU A 202 -31.22 -5.21 -3.75
N PHE A 203 -31.96 -6.31 -3.94
CA PHE A 203 -32.67 -6.97 -2.86
C PHE A 203 -31.73 -7.50 -1.75
N PRO A 204 -30.58 -8.16 -2.07
CA PRO A 204 -29.56 -8.46 -1.05
C PRO A 204 -29.02 -7.23 -0.32
N ALA A 205 -28.83 -6.10 -1.01
CA ALA A 205 -28.32 -4.87 -0.39
C ALA A 205 -29.37 -4.24 0.54
N GLU A 206 -30.64 -4.23 0.15
CA GLU A 206 -31.75 -3.76 0.98
C GLU A 206 -31.91 -4.63 2.23
N ASN A 207 -31.81 -5.96 2.09
CA ASN A 207 -31.85 -6.87 3.24
C ASN A 207 -30.67 -6.63 4.18
N LEU A 208 -29.45 -6.44 3.64
CA LEU A 208 -28.28 -6.11 4.45
C LEU A 208 -28.49 -4.79 5.22
N MET A 209 -28.98 -3.75 4.54
CA MET A 209 -29.25 -2.45 5.16
C MET A 209 -30.32 -2.55 6.25
N ARG A 210 -31.44 -3.21 5.96
CA ARG A 210 -32.53 -3.42 6.93
C ARG A 210 -32.02 -4.13 8.18
N ASN A 211 -31.27 -5.22 7.99
CA ASN A 211 -30.78 -6.04 9.10
C ASN A 211 -29.69 -5.32 9.90
N ALA A 212 -28.89 -4.47 9.27
CA ALA A 212 -27.89 -3.64 9.92
C ALA A 212 -28.47 -2.36 10.55
N GLY A 213 -29.76 -2.05 10.35
CA GLY A 213 -30.39 -0.84 10.85
C GLY A 213 -29.97 0.45 10.13
N LEU A 214 -29.58 0.35 8.85
CA LEU A 214 -29.24 1.52 8.03
C LEU A 214 -30.49 2.19 7.46
N ASP A 215 -30.50 3.53 7.47
CA ASP A 215 -31.55 4.33 6.85
C ASP A 215 -31.45 4.27 5.31
N PHE A 216 -32.61 4.08 4.66
CA PHE A 216 -32.76 4.01 3.21
C PHE A 216 -32.88 5.39 2.56
N GLY A 217 -33.28 6.42 3.32
CA GLY A 217 -33.53 7.79 2.82
C GLY A 217 -32.28 8.63 2.60
N LEU A 218 -31.09 8.11 2.90
CA LEU A 218 -29.85 8.88 2.87
C LEU A 218 -29.39 9.23 1.46
N MET A 219 -28.88 10.46 1.32
CA MET A 219 -28.32 10.93 0.04
C MET A 219 -26.95 10.28 -0.26
N ALA A 220 -26.18 9.96 0.78
CA ALA A 220 -24.89 9.28 0.72
C ALA A 220 -24.59 8.55 2.03
N TYR A 221 -23.72 7.54 1.99
CA TYR A 221 -23.31 6.76 3.16
C TYR A 221 -21.88 7.14 3.58
N SER A 222 -21.71 7.63 4.80
CA SER A 222 -20.41 7.99 5.39
C SER A 222 -19.65 6.78 5.96
N LEU A 223 -18.44 7.01 6.47
CA LEU A 223 -17.65 6.00 7.19
C LEU A 223 -18.34 5.50 8.48
N GLU A 224 -19.25 6.29 9.08
CA GLU A 224 -20.05 5.85 10.24
C GLU A 224 -20.97 4.69 9.87
N HIS A 225 -21.56 4.74 8.67
CA HIS A 225 -22.38 3.65 8.14
C HIS A 225 -21.55 2.40 7.84
N VAL A 226 -20.27 2.58 7.47
CA VAL A 226 -19.33 1.46 7.35
C VAL A 226 -19.09 0.81 8.72
N ALA A 227 -18.97 1.59 9.79
CA ALA A 227 -18.83 1.08 11.14
C ALA A 227 -20.07 0.30 11.61
N ILE A 228 -21.27 0.78 11.30
CA ILE A 228 -22.52 0.05 11.57
C ILE A 228 -22.50 -1.32 10.87
N LEU A 229 -22.11 -1.36 9.59
CA LEU A 229 -21.98 -2.63 8.87
C LEU A 229 -20.90 -3.54 9.46
N GLN A 230 -19.76 -3.00 9.90
CA GLN A 230 -18.73 -3.79 10.58
C GLN A 230 -19.27 -4.46 11.85
N LEU A 231 -20.02 -3.72 12.67
CA LEU A 231 -20.64 -4.26 13.89
C LEU A 231 -21.65 -5.36 13.55
N TRP A 232 -22.50 -5.14 12.55
CA TRP A 232 -23.46 -6.16 12.09
C TRP A 232 -22.74 -7.43 11.61
N LEU A 233 -21.65 -7.29 10.85
CA LEU A 233 -20.84 -8.42 10.39
C LEU A 233 -20.22 -9.21 11.56
N ASN A 234 -19.71 -8.52 12.58
CA ASN A 234 -19.16 -9.16 13.77
C ASN A 234 -20.23 -10.00 14.51
N GLN A 235 -21.48 -9.54 14.53
CA GLN A 235 -22.58 -10.24 15.22
C GLN A 235 -23.15 -11.45 14.45
N HIS A 236 -23.09 -11.43 13.11
CA HIS A 236 -23.81 -12.39 12.26
C HIS A 236 -22.90 -13.38 11.51
N PHE A 237 -21.58 -13.26 11.67
CA PHE A 237 -20.59 -14.23 11.19
C PHE A 237 -19.85 -14.84 12.40
N ASP A 238 -18.67 -15.43 12.20
CA ASP A 238 -17.89 -16.09 13.28
C ASP A 238 -17.20 -15.10 14.26
N GLY A 239 -17.87 -14.01 14.61
CA GLY A 239 -17.39 -13.03 15.58
C GLY A 239 -16.34 -12.04 15.05
N GLU A 240 -15.74 -11.31 15.98
CA GLU A 240 -14.64 -10.38 15.69
C GLU A 240 -13.45 -11.11 15.05
N GLY A 241 -12.92 -10.54 13.97
CA GLY A 241 -11.77 -11.11 13.26
C GLY A 241 -12.14 -12.12 12.17
N TYR A 242 -13.42 -12.42 11.93
CA TYR A 242 -13.80 -13.20 10.75
C TYR A 242 -13.76 -12.36 9.47
N VAL A 243 -14.57 -11.29 9.41
CA VAL A 243 -14.57 -10.31 8.31
C VAL A 243 -14.29 -8.91 8.84
N ARG A 244 -13.30 -8.22 8.28
CA ARG A 244 -12.99 -6.82 8.56
C ARG A 244 -13.14 -5.98 7.30
N ILE A 245 -13.97 -4.95 7.35
CA ILE A 245 -14.10 -3.95 6.29
C ILE A 245 -12.90 -3.01 6.35
N VAL A 246 -12.35 -2.73 5.18
CA VAL A 246 -11.22 -1.81 5.00
C VAL A 246 -11.56 -0.88 3.85
N VAL A 247 -11.63 0.42 4.10
CA VAL A 247 -11.97 1.42 3.08
C VAL A 247 -10.73 2.17 2.67
N PHE A 248 -10.39 2.07 1.39
CA PHE A 248 -9.38 2.87 0.72
C PHE A 248 -10.07 4.08 0.09
N GLN A 249 -9.52 5.29 0.23
CA GLN A 249 -10.07 6.48 -0.41
C GLN A 249 -9.23 6.91 -1.61
N LYS A 250 -9.83 6.99 -2.81
CA LYS A 250 -9.13 7.38 -4.05
C LYS A 250 -8.57 8.79 -3.95
N GLU A 251 -9.34 9.75 -3.42
CA GLU A 251 -8.91 11.15 -3.29
C GLU A 251 -7.72 11.32 -2.34
N GLN A 252 -7.54 10.37 -1.41
CA GLN A 252 -6.40 10.31 -0.49
C GLN A 252 -5.30 9.34 -0.97
N GLN A 253 -5.17 9.12 -2.28
CA GLN A 253 -4.17 8.24 -2.88
C GLN A 253 -4.28 6.78 -2.41
N TYR A 254 -5.51 6.27 -2.30
CA TYR A 254 -5.78 4.92 -1.79
C TYR A 254 -5.18 4.71 -0.40
N ARG A 255 -5.24 5.71 0.48
CA ARG A 255 -4.99 5.52 1.90
C ARG A 255 -6.17 4.82 2.54
N ILE A 256 -5.89 4.00 3.55
CA ILE A 256 -6.94 3.43 4.38
C ILE A 256 -7.52 4.55 5.26
N VAL A 257 -8.80 4.86 5.05
CA VAL A 257 -9.54 5.87 5.81
C VAL A 257 -10.48 5.25 6.84
N TYR A 258 -10.73 3.95 6.71
CA TYR A 258 -11.42 3.14 7.71
C TYR A 258 -10.86 1.72 7.70
N LYS A 259 -10.61 1.18 8.88
CA LYS A 259 -10.19 -0.21 9.11
C LYS A 259 -10.95 -0.66 10.35
N GLY A 260 -11.86 -1.63 10.20
CA GLY A 260 -12.64 -2.13 11.34
C GLY A 260 -11.74 -2.56 12.49
N ASP A 261 -12.20 -2.32 13.72
CA ASP A 261 -11.43 -2.61 14.92
C ASP A 261 -11.17 -4.11 15.10
N GLY A 262 -10.12 -4.44 15.86
CA GLY A 262 -9.73 -5.81 16.19
C GLY A 262 -8.38 -6.25 15.62
N ARG A 263 -7.98 -7.49 15.97
CA ARG A 263 -6.78 -8.14 15.42
C ARG A 263 -6.93 -8.39 13.91
N ALA A 264 -5.87 -8.86 13.25
CA ALA A 264 -5.96 -9.23 11.84
C ALA A 264 -7.13 -10.16 11.58
N ALA A 265 -7.96 -9.83 10.59
CA ALA A 265 -9.09 -10.67 10.23
C ALA A 265 -8.66 -11.82 9.31
N ARG A 266 -9.46 -12.90 9.32
CA ARG A 266 -9.38 -13.97 8.33
C ARG A 266 -9.63 -13.42 6.93
N TYR A 267 -10.63 -12.55 6.78
CA TYR A 267 -10.97 -11.89 5.52
C TYR A 267 -10.99 -10.37 5.67
N ASN A 268 -10.23 -9.67 4.81
CA ASN A 268 -10.36 -8.23 4.66
C ASN A 268 -11.28 -7.93 3.47
N LEU A 269 -12.46 -7.39 3.74
CA LEU A 269 -13.39 -6.89 2.73
C LEU A 269 -12.96 -5.48 2.35
N CYS A 270 -12.17 -5.39 1.28
CA CYS A 270 -11.58 -4.13 0.84
C CYS A 270 -12.57 -3.36 -0.04
N LEU A 271 -12.84 -2.10 0.31
CA LEU A 271 -13.71 -1.17 -0.40
C LEU A 271 -12.88 0.00 -0.93
N LEU A 272 -13.30 0.57 -2.06
CA LEU A 272 -12.78 1.83 -2.58
C LEU A 272 -13.87 2.89 -2.47
N LEU A 273 -13.59 3.98 -1.76
CA LEU A 273 -14.36 5.21 -1.76
C LEU A 273 -13.80 6.15 -2.83
N GLU A 274 -14.63 6.49 -3.82
CA GLU A 274 -14.29 7.38 -4.94
C GLU A 274 -15.49 8.30 -5.22
N ASN A 275 -15.30 9.61 -5.14
CA ASN A 275 -16.33 10.63 -5.37
C ASN A 275 -17.65 10.37 -4.60
N GLY A 276 -17.55 9.89 -3.37
CA GLY A 276 -18.72 9.56 -2.54
C GLY A 276 -19.41 8.22 -2.87
N HIS A 277 -18.88 7.45 -3.83
CA HIS A 277 -19.35 6.11 -4.18
C HIS A 277 -18.41 5.03 -3.64
N TYR A 278 -19.00 3.91 -3.21
CA TYR A 278 -18.25 2.72 -2.78
C TYR A 278 -18.18 1.68 -3.90
N HIS A 279 -17.00 1.11 -4.05
CA HIS A 279 -16.70 -0.01 -4.95
C HIS A 279 -16.00 -1.12 -4.20
N TYR A 280 -16.00 -2.33 -4.75
CA TYR A 280 -15.32 -3.47 -4.13
C TYR A 280 -13.92 -3.64 -4.71
N ILE A 281 -12.91 -3.83 -3.86
CA ILE A 281 -11.55 -4.20 -4.24
C ILE A 281 -11.40 -5.71 -4.05
N GLY A 282 -11.38 -6.46 -5.15
CA GLY A 282 -11.20 -7.90 -5.14
C GLY A 282 -9.77 -8.34 -4.85
N ARG A 283 -8.77 -7.54 -5.25
CA ARG A 283 -7.34 -7.83 -5.05
C ARG A 283 -6.52 -6.55 -4.84
N PRO A 284 -6.21 -6.18 -3.58
CA PRO A 284 -5.34 -5.05 -3.27
C PRO A 284 -3.97 -5.15 -3.95
N GLU A 285 -3.43 -6.36 -4.11
CA GLU A 285 -2.16 -6.61 -4.81
C GLU A 285 -2.17 -6.09 -6.25
N GLN A 286 -3.26 -6.35 -6.97
CA GLN A 286 -3.42 -5.88 -8.34
C GLN A 286 -3.67 -4.38 -8.38
N LEU A 287 -4.38 -3.82 -7.40
CA LEU A 287 -4.57 -2.37 -7.27
C LEU A 287 -3.23 -1.64 -7.13
N PHE A 288 -2.32 -2.17 -6.30
CA PHE A 288 -1.01 -1.55 -6.04
C PHE A 288 0.10 -2.04 -6.97
N SER A 289 -0.19 -2.94 -7.92
CA SER A 289 0.80 -3.59 -8.79
C SER A 289 1.96 -4.25 -8.02
N VAL A 290 1.63 -4.90 -6.90
CA VAL A 290 2.59 -5.59 -6.03
C VAL A 290 2.26 -7.07 -5.95
N GLN A 291 3.25 -7.91 -5.67
CA GLN A 291 3.02 -9.35 -5.54
C GLN A 291 2.19 -9.70 -4.30
N ARG A 292 2.39 -8.95 -3.20
CA ARG A 292 1.68 -9.13 -1.93
C ARG A 292 1.52 -7.78 -1.23
N PHE A 293 0.39 -7.58 -0.57
CA PHE A 293 0.10 -6.37 0.18
C PHE A 293 -0.36 -6.72 1.60
N CYS A 294 0.30 -6.17 2.62
CA CYS A 294 -0.12 -6.31 4.00
C CYS A 294 -1.08 -5.16 4.32
N ILE A 295 -2.33 -5.50 4.61
CA ILE A 295 -3.38 -4.52 4.95
C ILE A 295 -3.06 -3.81 6.27
N ASP A 296 -2.57 -4.53 7.29
CA ASP A 296 -2.29 -3.95 8.60
C ASP A 296 -1.07 -3.04 8.59
N CYS A 297 0.00 -3.43 7.88
CA CYS A 297 1.20 -2.60 7.73
C CYS A 297 1.11 -1.58 6.58
N GLU A 298 0.09 -1.68 5.72
CA GLU A 298 -0.13 -0.85 4.52
C GLU A 298 1.08 -0.82 3.58
N ARG A 299 1.75 -1.97 3.44
CA ARG A 299 2.99 -2.10 2.69
C ARG A 299 3.01 -3.35 1.84
N SER A 300 3.62 -3.22 0.66
CA SER A 300 4.01 -4.38 -0.13
C SER A 300 5.05 -5.20 0.63
N TYR A 301 5.01 -6.53 0.46
CA TYR A 301 5.98 -7.38 1.12
C TYR A 301 6.48 -8.52 0.23
N THR A 302 7.73 -8.92 0.48
CA THR A 302 8.35 -10.11 -0.12
C THR A 302 8.95 -10.97 0.98
N ARG A 303 9.39 -12.19 0.65
CA ARG A 303 9.99 -13.11 1.63
C ARG A 303 11.16 -12.49 2.40
N TRP A 304 11.92 -11.62 1.74
CA TRP A 304 13.12 -10.98 2.30
C TRP A 304 12.89 -9.53 2.73
N LYS A 305 11.79 -8.92 2.27
CA LYS A 305 11.47 -7.52 2.54
C LYS A 305 10.07 -7.44 3.14
N HIS A 306 10.01 -7.60 4.45
CA HIS A 306 8.88 -7.21 5.29
C HIS A 306 9.40 -6.88 6.69
N TRP A 307 8.70 -6.02 7.41
CA TRP A 307 9.09 -5.68 8.78
C TRP A 307 9.01 -6.91 9.68
N SER A 308 10.08 -7.20 10.41
CA SER A 308 10.20 -8.38 11.26
C SER A 308 9.24 -8.40 12.45
N GLY A 309 8.75 -7.22 12.87
CA GLY A 309 7.76 -7.06 13.93
C GLY A 309 6.30 -7.19 13.47
N CYS A 310 6.05 -7.52 12.20
CA CYS A 310 4.68 -7.68 11.72
C CYS A 310 3.97 -8.84 12.44
N SER A 311 2.89 -8.50 13.14
CA SER A 311 2.08 -9.44 13.91
C SER A 311 1.01 -10.15 13.08
N VAL A 312 1.02 -10.00 11.75
CA VAL A 312 -0.06 -10.51 10.88
C VAL A 312 0.43 -11.19 9.60
N VAL A 313 1.74 -11.19 9.34
CA VAL A 313 2.37 -11.79 8.15
C VAL A 313 3.47 -12.75 8.59
N CYS A 314 3.42 -13.99 8.10
CA CYS A 314 4.52 -14.92 8.29
C CYS A 314 5.60 -14.72 7.21
N ARG A 315 6.83 -14.36 7.59
CA ARG A 315 7.97 -14.23 6.66
C ARG A 315 8.36 -15.53 5.92
N PHE A 316 8.00 -16.69 6.48
CA PHE A 316 8.41 -17.99 5.93
C PHE A 316 7.41 -18.50 4.88
N CYS A 317 6.14 -18.60 5.25
CA CYS A 317 5.09 -19.05 4.34
C CYS A 317 4.39 -17.92 3.57
N MET A 318 4.68 -16.64 3.88
CA MET A 318 4.13 -15.45 3.21
C MET A 318 2.61 -15.27 3.32
N ARG A 319 1.94 -16.14 4.07
CA ARG A 319 0.52 -16.03 4.41
C ARG A 319 0.31 -14.98 5.50
N SER A 320 -0.90 -14.43 5.54
CA SER A 320 -1.28 -13.33 6.42
C SER A 320 -2.71 -13.49 6.97
N GLY A 321 -3.03 -12.83 8.07
CA GLY A 321 -4.35 -12.86 8.71
C GLY A 321 -4.28 -13.21 10.20
N ALA A 322 -5.44 -13.53 10.79
CA ALA A 322 -5.63 -13.75 12.23
C ALA A 322 -4.65 -14.75 12.88
N ASN A 323 -4.22 -15.77 12.14
CA ASN A 323 -3.39 -16.89 12.63
C ASN A 323 -1.92 -16.76 12.21
N PHE A 324 -1.48 -15.56 11.86
CA PHE A 324 -0.11 -15.28 11.43
C PHE A 324 0.51 -14.18 12.29
N PRO A 325 1.84 -14.13 12.45
CA PRO A 325 2.85 -15.08 11.92
C PRO A 325 2.67 -16.50 12.47
N CYS A 326 3.08 -17.52 11.71
CA CYS A 326 3.03 -18.90 12.20
C CYS A 326 3.82 -19.01 13.51
N GLN A 327 3.22 -19.65 14.52
CA GLN A 327 3.89 -19.91 15.79
C GLN A 327 5.02 -20.91 15.59
N ILE A 328 6.04 -20.81 16.44
CA ILE A 328 7.17 -21.75 16.43
C ILE A 328 6.73 -22.95 17.26
N GLU A 329 6.50 -24.07 16.60
CA GLU A 329 6.03 -25.31 17.23
C GLU A 329 7.08 -26.40 17.05
N GLU A 330 7.43 -26.68 15.79
CA GLU A 330 8.36 -27.75 15.41
C GLU A 330 9.28 -27.26 14.29
N LYS A 331 10.59 -27.47 14.47
CA LYS A 331 11.57 -27.17 13.44
C LYS A 331 11.69 -28.34 12.45
N VAL A 332 11.23 -28.12 11.22
CA VAL A 332 11.23 -29.14 10.16
C VAL A 332 12.21 -28.74 9.06
N ALA A 333 13.18 -29.60 8.76
CA ALA A 333 14.15 -29.37 7.70
C ALA A 333 13.66 -29.94 6.35
N CYS A 334 13.75 -29.15 5.29
CA CYS A 334 13.55 -29.65 3.93
C CYS A 334 14.82 -30.32 3.41
N GLN A 335 14.71 -31.56 2.95
CA GLN A 335 15.85 -32.33 2.42
C GLN A 335 16.40 -31.75 1.10
N ASN A 336 15.56 -31.12 0.28
CA ASN A 336 15.96 -30.60 -1.04
C ASN A 336 16.73 -29.26 -0.93
N CYS A 337 16.28 -28.37 -0.04
CA CYS A 337 16.89 -27.04 0.11
C CYS A 337 17.67 -26.83 1.41
N GLY A 338 17.60 -27.78 2.34
CA GLY A 338 18.22 -27.64 3.67
C GLY A 338 17.65 -26.53 4.53
N PHE A 339 16.48 -25.98 4.19
CA PHE A 339 15.88 -24.88 4.97
C PHE A 339 15.12 -25.44 6.16
N ILE A 340 15.36 -24.86 7.33
CA ILE A 340 14.70 -25.22 8.58
C ILE A 340 13.50 -24.29 8.76
N PHE A 341 12.31 -24.84 8.56
CA PHE A 341 11.06 -24.13 8.80
C PHE A 341 10.73 -24.16 10.30
N PRO A 342 10.23 -23.06 10.87
CA PRO A 342 9.94 -23.00 12.30
C PRO A 342 8.63 -23.69 12.70
N SER A 343 7.86 -24.20 11.74
CA SER A 343 6.56 -24.83 11.98
C SER A 343 6.19 -25.77 10.84
N ARG A 344 5.42 -26.82 11.14
CA ARG A 344 4.90 -27.75 10.14
C ARG A 344 4.03 -27.07 9.07
N PRO A 345 3.13 -26.12 9.40
CA PRO A 345 2.37 -25.39 8.38
C PRO A 345 3.23 -24.58 7.40
N CYS A 346 4.38 -24.07 7.83
CA CYS A 346 5.31 -23.40 6.91
C CYS A 346 6.00 -24.39 5.97
N TYR A 347 6.37 -25.56 6.48
CA TYR A 347 6.97 -26.64 5.71
C TYR A 347 6.02 -27.22 4.66
N ASP A 348 4.78 -27.53 5.04
CA ASP A 348 3.79 -28.09 4.11
C ASP A 348 3.43 -27.09 3.00
N TYR A 349 3.27 -25.81 3.37
CA TYR A 349 3.07 -24.75 2.38
C TYR A 349 4.25 -24.64 1.42
N HIS A 350 5.47 -24.81 1.92
CA HIS A 350 6.67 -24.85 1.09
C HIS A 350 6.62 -26.03 0.10
N LEU A 351 6.34 -27.26 0.55
CA LEU A 351 6.29 -28.43 -0.33
C LEU A 351 5.25 -28.29 -1.46
N ILE A 352 4.02 -27.88 -1.12
CA ILE A 352 2.94 -27.69 -2.11
C ILE A 352 3.35 -26.72 -3.21
N ASN A 353 4.13 -25.69 -2.86
CA ASN A 353 4.56 -24.64 -3.78
C ASN A 353 5.92 -24.92 -4.46
N SER A 354 6.55 -26.07 -4.24
CA SER A 354 7.88 -26.42 -4.77
C SER A 354 7.89 -27.18 -6.11
N ALA A 355 6.77 -27.23 -6.85
CA ALA A 355 6.64 -28.07 -8.05
C ALA A 355 7.57 -27.63 -9.24
N PRO A 356 8.08 -28.60 -10.04
CA PRO A 356 9.00 -28.36 -11.16
C PRO A 356 8.37 -27.60 -12.34
N GLU A 357 9.21 -26.89 -13.10
CA GLU A 357 8.82 -25.98 -14.20
C GLU A 357 8.01 -26.63 -15.33
N GLU A 358 8.17 -27.92 -15.57
CA GLU A 358 7.59 -28.63 -16.72
C GLU A 358 6.06 -28.82 -16.64
N LEU A 359 5.46 -28.66 -15.46
CA LEU A 359 4.00 -28.72 -15.24
C LEU A 359 3.31 -27.34 -15.27
N ILE A 360 4.06 -26.26 -15.55
CA ILE A 360 3.62 -24.87 -15.40
C ILE A 360 3.07 -24.32 -16.73
N ARG A 361 1.92 -24.83 -17.18
CA ARG A 361 1.14 -24.24 -18.30
C ARG A 361 -0.02 -23.36 -17.85
N SER A 362 -0.11 -22.98 -16.57
CA SER A 362 -1.16 -22.07 -16.12
C SER A 362 -0.61 -20.95 -15.23
N ASP A 363 -1.08 -19.74 -15.55
CA ASP A 363 -0.87 -18.39 -15.01
C ASP A 363 -0.99 -18.20 -13.47
N ARG A 364 -0.68 -19.21 -12.65
CA ARG A 364 -1.14 -19.27 -11.25
C ARG A 364 -0.07 -19.49 -10.17
N ARG A 365 1.22 -19.54 -10.50
CA ARG A 365 2.27 -19.49 -9.45
C ARG A 365 3.20 -18.30 -9.67
N THR A 366 3.13 -17.36 -8.73
CA THR A 366 3.92 -16.11 -8.65
C THR A 366 5.09 -16.20 -7.67
N PHE A 367 5.44 -17.41 -7.17
CA PHE A 367 6.43 -17.56 -6.10
C PHE A 367 7.52 -18.56 -6.48
N ALA A 368 8.78 -18.12 -6.37
CA ALA A 368 9.90 -19.03 -6.19
C ALA A 368 9.78 -19.67 -4.78
N SER A 369 9.61 -20.98 -4.73
CA SER A 369 9.77 -21.76 -3.51
C SER A 369 11.20 -21.56 -2.95
N ILE A 370 11.39 -21.81 -1.65
CA ILE A 370 12.76 -21.79 -1.09
C ILE A 370 13.65 -22.81 -1.82
N CYS A 371 13.08 -23.92 -2.33
CA CYS A 371 13.79 -24.91 -3.17
C CYS A 371 14.22 -24.37 -4.54
N GLN A 372 13.49 -23.40 -5.11
CA GLN A 372 13.90 -22.74 -6.35
C GLN A 372 15.02 -21.71 -6.09
N MET A 373 15.01 -21.07 -4.92
CA MET A 373 16.04 -20.10 -4.54
C MET A 373 17.31 -20.72 -3.97
N ARG A 374 17.21 -21.92 -3.40
CA ARG A 374 18.25 -22.62 -2.65
C ARG A 374 18.10 -24.13 -2.83
N ARG A 375 19.18 -24.82 -3.17
CA ARG A 375 19.24 -26.29 -3.22
C ARG A 375 20.51 -26.82 -2.57
N ILE A 376 20.49 -28.07 -2.13
CA ILE A 376 21.69 -28.79 -1.68
C ILE A 376 22.21 -29.64 -2.84
N CYS A 377 23.50 -29.57 -3.14
CA CYS A 377 24.14 -30.50 -4.07
C CYS A 377 24.11 -31.92 -3.50
N GLY A 378 23.57 -32.89 -4.24
CA GLY A 378 23.51 -34.28 -3.79
C GLY A 378 24.87 -34.99 -3.69
N ILE A 379 25.93 -34.37 -4.23
CA ILE A 379 27.28 -34.96 -4.27
C ILE A 379 28.18 -34.35 -3.19
N CYS A 380 28.32 -33.02 -3.16
CA CYS A 380 29.21 -32.35 -2.19
C CYS A 380 28.48 -31.69 -1.02
N HIS A 381 27.15 -31.82 -0.94
CA HIS A 381 26.29 -31.22 0.08
C HIS A 381 26.38 -29.69 0.20
N HIS A 382 27.00 -29.01 -0.77
CA HIS A 382 27.09 -27.55 -0.80
C HIS A 382 25.72 -26.91 -1.07
N ILE A 383 25.47 -25.76 -0.44
CA ILE A 383 24.26 -24.96 -0.65
C ILE A 383 24.46 -24.10 -1.89
N ILE A 384 23.59 -24.27 -2.88
CA ILE A 384 23.60 -23.53 -4.14
C ILE A 384 22.42 -22.56 -4.14
N TYR A 385 22.67 -21.29 -4.41
CA TYR A 385 21.62 -20.27 -4.59
C TYR A 385 21.31 -20.05 -6.09
N GLU A 386 20.11 -19.56 -6.40
CA GLU A 386 19.56 -19.40 -7.77
C GLU A 386 20.49 -18.76 -8.80
N GLN A 387 21.39 -17.85 -8.38
CA GLN A 387 22.32 -17.14 -9.26
C GLN A 387 23.74 -17.73 -9.29
N GLN A 388 23.99 -18.82 -8.56
CA GLN A 388 25.31 -19.43 -8.49
C GLN A 388 25.41 -20.61 -9.46
N GLN A 389 26.36 -20.51 -10.39
CA GLN A 389 26.84 -21.69 -11.10
C GLN A 389 27.59 -22.57 -10.11
N HIS A 390 27.24 -23.84 -10.06
CA HIS A 390 27.87 -24.83 -9.19
C HIS A 390 28.43 -25.96 -10.03
N ASP A 391 29.76 -26.05 -10.07
CA ASP A 391 30.49 -27.20 -10.59
C ASP A 391 31.07 -27.99 -9.41
N CYS A 392 30.52 -29.18 -9.20
CA CYS A 392 30.88 -30.04 -8.08
C CYS A 392 32.34 -30.53 -8.17
N LEU A 393 32.88 -30.72 -9.39
CA LEU A 393 34.22 -31.23 -9.60
C LEU A 393 35.29 -30.17 -9.28
N GLN A 394 35.06 -28.92 -9.68
CA GLN A 394 35.94 -27.80 -9.33
C GLN A 394 35.98 -27.52 -7.83
N GLN A 395 34.85 -27.61 -7.13
CA GLN A 395 34.81 -27.39 -5.68
C GLN A 395 35.49 -28.50 -4.88
N GLN A 396 35.36 -29.77 -5.29
CA GLN A 396 36.11 -30.87 -4.65
C GLN A 396 37.62 -30.72 -4.84
N GLN A 397 38.09 -30.28 -6.01
CA GLN A 397 39.50 -29.99 -6.24
C GLN A 397 40.00 -28.83 -5.35
N GLN A 398 39.24 -27.75 -5.21
CA GLN A 398 39.59 -26.64 -4.32
C GLN A 398 39.59 -27.02 -2.84
N GLN A 399 38.62 -27.82 -2.37
CA GLN A 399 38.58 -28.30 -0.98
C GLN A 399 39.75 -29.24 -0.66
N ASN A 400 40.13 -30.12 -1.59
CA ASN A 400 41.32 -30.96 -1.42
C ASN A 400 42.63 -30.14 -1.37
N LEU A 401 42.73 -29.07 -2.17
CA LEU A 401 43.86 -28.13 -2.13
C LEU A 401 43.94 -27.34 -0.81
N ILE A 402 42.79 -26.98 -0.23
CA ILE A 402 42.73 -26.27 1.08
C ILE A 402 43.03 -27.23 2.23
N CYS A 403 42.53 -28.47 2.17
CA CYS A 403 42.78 -29.50 3.19
C CYS A 403 44.28 -29.87 3.27
N ASN A 404 44.94 -29.97 2.11
CA ASN A 404 46.38 -30.23 2.05
C ASN A 404 47.22 -29.08 2.65
N LYS A 405 46.75 -27.83 2.61
CA LYS A 405 47.40 -26.69 3.26
C LYS A 405 47.20 -26.60 4.78
N CYS A 406 46.27 -27.36 5.35
CA CYS A 406 46.07 -27.45 6.80
C CYS A 406 46.82 -28.64 7.42
N HIS A 407 47.40 -29.50 6.59
CA HIS A 407 48.17 -30.69 6.99
C HIS A 407 49.68 -30.56 6.70
N GLU A 408 50.11 -29.44 6.13
CA GLU A 408 51.50 -28.92 6.21
C GLU A 408 51.58 -27.91 7.36
#